data_AF-A0A833INK7-F1
#
_entry.id   AF-A0A833INK7-F1
#
_cell.length_a   1.000
_cell.length_b   1.000
_cell.length_c   1.000
_cell.angle_alpha   90.00
_cell.angle_beta   90.00
_cell.angle_gamma   90.00
#
_symmetry.space_group_name_H-M   'P 1'
#
loop_
_entity.id
_entity.type
_entity.pdbx_description
1 polymer ?
#
loop_
_entity_poly.entity_id
_entity_poly.type
_entity_poly.pdbx_seq_one_letter_code
_entity_poly.pdbx_strand_id
1 'polypeptide(L)'
;MGATQAAFLREFADVFRSEAPDVSWTGGQGKHNTASLLTHQAGRRGGAYNKAERFELGDLTAAFNDHKIIIEFESKQVAIANLLKYWPYLRGELSSKPELPVLICHFSDWWSYGVYRDLWQWTLSQMQSDPKCLQHIVGCQFDHGGSNVSLRHSAIEQAVEWLLRRATVTE
;
A
#
# COMPACT_ATOMS: atom_id res chain seq x y z
N MET A 1 -6.08 5.89 16.81
CA MET A 1 -5.63 5.74 15.41
C MET A 1 -5.45 4.27 15.06
N GLY A 2 -4.58 3.52 15.74
CA GLY A 2 -4.38 2.09 15.44
C GLY A 2 -5.64 1.21 15.50
N ALA A 3 -6.60 1.48 16.42
CA ALA A 3 -7.86 0.73 16.47
C ALA A 3 -8.76 0.97 15.25
N THR A 4 -8.80 2.19 14.72
CA THR A 4 -9.61 2.55 13.54
C THR A 4 -9.04 1.91 12.28
N GLN A 5 -7.72 1.98 12.12
CA GLN A 5 -7.01 1.33 11.02
C GLN A 5 -7.18 -0.20 11.06
N ALA A 6 -6.94 -0.84 12.20
CA ALA A 6 -7.11 -2.28 12.32
C ALA A 6 -8.55 -2.75 12.03
N ALA A 7 -9.56 -1.97 12.45
CA ALA A 7 -10.95 -2.24 12.13
C ALA A 7 -11.23 -2.11 10.63
N PHE A 8 -10.74 -1.04 10.00
CA PHE A 8 -10.86 -0.82 8.55
C PHE A 8 -10.23 -1.97 7.76
N LEU A 9 -9.00 -2.35 8.07
CA LEU A 9 -8.29 -3.40 7.34
C LEU A 9 -8.92 -4.78 7.52
N ARG A 10 -9.51 -5.04 8.69
CA ARG A 10 -10.29 -6.26 8.92
C ARG A 10 -11.55 -6.27 8.05
N GLU A 11 -12.31 -5.18 8.06
CA GLU A 11 -13.50 -5.02 7.22
C GLU A 11 -13.14 -5.22 5.74
N PHE A 12 -12.06 -4.59 5.28
CA PHE A 12 -11.54 -4.78 3.93
C PHE A 12 -11.23 -6.26 3.62
N ALA A 13 -10.47 -6.92 4.48
CA ALA A 13 -10.09 -8.32 4.28
C ALA A 13 -11.30 -9.26 4.25
N ASP A 14 -12.33 -8.98 5.06
CA ASP A 14 -13.55 -9.78 5.12
C ASP A 14 -14.40 -9.60 3.85
N VAL A 15 -14.55 -8.36 3.35
CA VAL A 15 -15.24 -8.10 2.07
C VAL A 15 -14.47 -8.72 0.90
N PHE A 16 -13.13 -8.58 0.84
CA PHE A 16 -12.37 -9.20 -0.24
C PHE A 16 -12.49 -10.74 -0.21
N ARG A 17 -12.56 -11.34 0.98
CA ARG A 17 -12.69 -12.80 1.14
C ARG A 17 -14.05 -13.33 0.64
N SER A 18 -15.11 -12.54 0.62
CA SER A 18 -16.38 -12.99 0.03
C SER A 18 -16.25 -13.25 -1.48
N GLU A 19 -15.40 -12.48 -2.15
CA GLU A 19 -15.15 -12.61 -3.58
C GLU A 19 -13.99 -13.56 -3.92
N ALA A 20 -12.99 -13.64 -3.04
CA ALA A 20 -11.79 -14.46 -3.22
C ALA A 20 -11.42 -15.20 -1.92
N PRO A 21 -12.07 -16.35 -1.63
CA PRO A 21 -12.01 -16.99 -0.31
C PRO A 21 -10.62 -17.55 0.05
N ASP A 22 -9.82 -17.90 -0.94
CA ASP A 22 -8.50 -18.54 -0.76
C ASP A 22 -7.36 -17.52 -0.55
N VAL A 23 -7.65 -16.22 -0.58
CA VAL A 23 -6.63 -15.18 -0.46
C VAL A 23 -6.20 -15.00 1.00
N SER A 24 -4.93 -15.30 1.25
CA SER A 24 -4.30 -15.10 2.55
C SER A 24 -3.71 -13.69 2.65
N TRP A 25 -4.23 -12.92 3.59
CA TRP A 25 -3.74 -11.57 3.91
C TRP A 25 -2.64 -11.60 4.99
N THR A 26 -1.67 -10.70 4.87
CA THR A 26 -0.62 -10.43 5.86
C THR A 26 -0.54 -8.94 6.17
N GLY A 27 -0.28 -8.57 7.42
CA GLY A 27 -0.31 -7.17 7.89
C GLY A 27 -1.38 -6.96 8.96
N GLY A 28 -1.71 -5.72 9.30
CA GLY A 28 -2.83 -5.35 10.18
C GLY A 28 -2.63 -5.57 11.68
N GLN A 29 -1.73 -6.48 12.09
CA GLN A 29 -1.02 -6.59 13.38
C GLN A 29 -0.30 -7.94 13.46
N GLY A 30 1.03 -7.95 13.64
CA GLY A 30 1.79 -9.14 14.09
C GLY A 30 2.51 -9.98 13.03
N LYS A 31 2.35 -9.71 11.72
CA LYS A 31 3.23 -10.24 10.66
C LYS A 31 3.85 -9.08 9.90
N HIS A 32 5.18 -8.96 10.00
CA HIS A 32 5.92 -7.80 9.48
C HIS A 32 6.22 -7.95 7.98
N ASN A 33 5.48 -7.22 7.15
CA ASN A 33 5.87 -6.84 5.77
C ASN A 33 6.87 -5.68 5.79
N THR A 34 7.86 -5.75 6.68
CA THR A 34 8.81 -4.65 6.87
C THR A 34 9.99 -4.76 5.92
N ALA A 35 10.52 -3.62 5.50
CA ALA A 35 11.75 -3.53 4.74
C ALA A 35 12.74 -2.56 5.38
N SER A 36 14.00 -2.71 5.02
CA SER A 36 15.08 -1.79 5.39
C SER A 36 15.83 -1.35 4.14
N LEU A 37 16.34 -0.11 4.17
CA LEU A 37 17.25 0.37 3.14
C LEU A 37 18.58 -0.37 3.30
N LEU A 38 19.03 -1.05 2.24
CA LEU A 38 20.26 -1.86 2.27
C LEU A 38 21.52 -1.01 2.42
N THR A 39 21.49 0.26 2.01
CA THR A 39 22.69 1.10 1.95
C THR A 39 22.33 2.58 2.02
N HIS A 40 22.69 3.23 3.14
CA HIS A 40 23.54 4.42 3.14
C HIS A 40 24.00 4.66 4.58
N GLN A 41 25.06 3.96 4.99
CA GLN A 41 25.79 4.27 6.23
C GLN A 41 26.26 5.74 6.25
N ALA A 42 26.44 6.36 5.08
CA ALA A 42 26.90 7.74 4.91
C ALA A 42 25.88 8.83 5.32
N GLY A 43 24.58 8.52 5.41
CA GLY A 43 23.54 9.50 5.78
C GLY A 43 23.11 9.45 7.24
N ARG A 44 23.60 8.48 8.01
CA ARG A 44 23.23 8.28 9.40
C ARG A 44 24.17 9.12 10.27
N ARG A 45 23.63 9.91 11.22
CA ARG A 45 24.45 10.53 12.30
C ARG A 45 25.43 9.46 12.78
N GLY A 46 26.74 9.75 12.79
CA GLY A 46 27.86 8.80 12.81
C GLY A 46 27.88 7.71 13.90
N GLY A 47 26.85 6.86 13.91
CA GLY A 47 26.58 5.80 14.86
C GLY A 47 26.34 4.48 14.14
N ALA A 48 26.37 3.40 14.92
CA ALA A 48 26.24 2.05 14.41
C ALA A 48 24.89 1.84 13.68
N TYR A 49 24.94 1.11 12.55
CA TYR A 49 23.75 0.67 11.85
C TYR A 49 22.86 -0.18 12.78
N ASN A 50 21.65 0.32 13.07
CA ASN A 50 20.67 -0.44 13.83
C ASN A 50 19.91 -1.38 12.89
N LYS A 51 20.18 -2.70 12.99
CA LYS A 51 19.49 -3.76 12.22
C LYS A 51 17.98 -3.85 12.48
N ALA A 52 17.49 -3.20 13.53
CA ALA A 52 16.07 -3.09 13.85
C ALA A 52 15.38 -1.91 13.12
N GLU A 53 16.10 -1.02 12.46
CA GLU A 53 15.50 0.07 11.68
C GLU A 53 14.86 -0.47 10.40
N ARG A 54 13.54 -0.58 10.45
CA ARG A 54 12.71 -1.06 9.38
C ARG A 54 11.45 -0.21 9.31
N PHE A 55 10.85 -0.14 8.13
CA PHE A 55 9.55 0.48 7.91
C PHE A 55 8.61 -0.53 7.25
N GLU A 56 7.32 -0.29 7.38
CA GLU A 56 6.27 -1.19 6.91
C GLU A 56 5.95 -0.98 5.41
N LEU A 57 5.89 -2.05 4.62
CA LEU A 57 5.48 -2.05 3.20
C LEU A 57 4.02 -2.50 3.05
N GLY A 58 3.09 -1.67 3.52
CA GLY A 58 1.65 -1.90 3.40
C GLY A 58 1.02 -2.02 4.77
N ASP A 59 -0.22 -1.58 4.94
CA ASP A 59 -0.92 -1.94 6.16
C ASP A 59 -1.50 -3.36 6.07
N LEU A 60 -1.89 -3.76 4.85
CA LEU A 60 -2.33 -5.11 4.54
C LEU A 60 -1.84 -5.49 3.14
N THR A 61 -1.35 -6.71 2.96
CA THR A 61 -0.88 -7.22 1.67
C THR A 61 -1.33 -8.65 1.43
N ALA A 62 -1.52 -9.00 0.17
CA ALA A 62 -1.76 -10.38 -0.25
C ALA A 62 -1.13 -10.64 -1.63
N ALA A 63 -0.93 -11.92 -1.95
CA ALA A 63 -0.72 -12.34 -3.32
C ALA A 63 -2.05 -12.83 -3.90
N PHE A 64 -2.42 -12.36 -5.08
CA PHE A 64 -3.66 -12.73 -5.76
C PHE A 64 -3.49 -12.57 -7.28
N ASN A 65 -3.84 -13.62 -8.04
CA ASN A 65 -3.75 -13.66 -9.50
C ASN A 65 -2.45 -13.03 -10.04
N ASP A 66 -1.30 -13.55 -9.61
CA ASP A 66 0.04 -13.08 -10.00
C ASP A 66 0.36 -11.61 -9.70
N HIS A 67 -0.43 -10.98 -8.83
CA HIS A 67 -0.18 -9.63 -8.33
C HIS A 67 0.07 -9.64 -6.83
N LYS A 68 0.89 -8.70 -6.37
CA LYS A 68 0.94 -8.29 -4.97
C LYS A 68 -0.07 -7.16 -4.76
N ILE A 69 -1.12 -7.43 -3.98
CA ILE A 69 -2.06 -6.42 -3.53
C ILE A 69 -1.52 -5.75 -2.27
N ILE A 70 -1.62 -4.43 -2.22
CA ILE A 70 -1.21 -3.59 -1.09
C ILE A 70 -2.35 -2.65 -0.74
N ILE A 71 -2.74 -2.64 0.53
CA ILE A 71 -3.71 -1.71 1.09
C ILE A 71 -2.98 -0.78 2.04
N GLU A 72 -3.16 0.52 1.82
CA GLU A 72 -2.69 1.60 2.68
C GLU A 72 -3.90 2.35 3.22
N PHE A 73 -3.91 2.60 4.52
CA PHE A 73 -4.92 3.36 5.23
C PHE A 73 -4.24 4.52 5.94
N GLU A 74 -4.52 5.73 5.48
CA GLU A 74 -4.04 6.95 6.07
C GLU A 74 -5.11 7.56 6.96
N SER A 75 -4.77 7.84 8.22
CA SER A 75 -5.74 8.39 9.19
C SER A 75 -5.56 9.87 9.46
N LYS A 76 -4.35 10.44 9.29
CA LYS A 76 -4.04 11.85 9.64
C LYS A 76 -2.79 12.46 8.97
N GLN A 77 -1.93 11.68 8.32
CA GLN A 77 -0.64 12.11 7.77
C GLN A 77 -0.65 12.26 6.23
N VAL A 78 0.47 12.73 5.69
CA VAL A 78 0.66 13.02 4.27
C VAL A 78 0.70 11.71 3.47
N ALA A 79 -0.38 11.42 2.73
CA ALA A 79 -0.57 10.24 1.88
C ALA A 79 0.64 9.85 0.99
N ILE A 80 1.44 10.84 0.58
CA ILE A 80 2.58 10.66 -0.32
C ILE A 80 3.71 9.87 0.32
N ALA A 81 3.96 10.03 1.62
CA ALA A 81 5.06 9.33 2.29
C ALA A 81 4.85 7.80 2.23
N ASN A 82 3.60 7.36 2.37
CA ASN A 82 3.22 5.97 2.23
C ASN A 82 3.40 5.44 0.81
N LEU A 83 3.20 6.26 -0.23
CA LEU A 83 3.50 5.84 -1.61
C LEU A 83 5.02 5.76 -1.88
N LEU A 84 5.78 6.77 -1.43
CA LEU A 84 7.21 6.90 -1.74
C LEU A 84 8.05 5.74 -1.23
N LYS A 85 7.66 5.09 -0.12
CA LYS A 85 8.37 3.91 0.42
C LYS A 85 8.39 2.73 -0.57
N TYR A 86 7.42 2.69 -1.49
CA TYR A 86 7.35 1.66 -2.54
C TYR A 86 8.28 1.91 -3.71
N TRP A 87 8.73 3.14 -3.94
CA TRP A 87 9.63 3.42 -5.06
C TRP A 87 10.97 2.68 -4.95
N PRO A 88 11.74 2.77 -3.83
CA PRO A 88 12.95 1.97 -3.66
C PRO A 88 12.64 0.47 -3.56
N TYR A 89 11.45 0.08 -3.08
CA TYR A 89 11.02 -1.32 -3.12
C TYR A 89 10.92 -1.82 -4.56
N LEU A 90 10.18 -1.12 -5.42
CA LEU A 90 10.00 -1.48 -6.83
C LEU A 90 11.32 -1.54 -7.59
N ARG A 91 12.30 -0.72 -7.22
CA ARG A 91 13.67 -0.73 -7.79
C ARG A 91 14.58 -1.81 -7.21
N GLY A 92 14.10 -2.59 -6.24
CA GLY A 92 14.89 -3.65 -5.57
C GLY A 92 16.01 -3.11 -4.69
N GLU A 93 15.92 -1.87 -4.22
CA GLU A 93 16.92 -1.18 -3.40
C GLU A 93 16.74 -1.47 -1.89
N LEU A 94 15.64 -2.15 -1.53
CA LEU A 94 15.35 -2.57 -0.16
C LEU A 94 15.81 -4.00 0.11
N SER A 95 15.84 -4.37 1.40
CA SER A 95 16.18 -5.73 1.85
C SER A 95 15.23 -6.81 1.35
N SER A 96 14.02 -6.42 0.94
CA SER A 96 13.03 -7.27 0.28
C SER A 96 12.84 -6.79 -1.15
N LYS A 97 12.82 -7.72 -2.11
CA LYS A 97 12.64 -7.41 -3.53
C LYS A 97 11.20 -7.68 -3.98
N PRO A 98 10.71 -6.97 -5.00
CA PRO A 98 9.40 -7.21 -5.57
C PRO A 98 9.49 -8.40 -6.53
N GLU A 99 8.65 -9.41 -6.31
CA GLU A 99 8.60 -10.63 -7.13
C GLU A 99 7.42 -10.61 -8.11
N LEU A 100 6.41 -9.80 -7.83
CA LEU A 100 5.16 -9.68 -8.59
C LEU A 100 4.87 -8.21 -8.91
N PRO A 101 4.15 -7.93 -10.01
CA PRO A 101 3.49 -6.65 -10.23
C PRO A 101 2.64 -6.23 -9.03
N VAL A 102 2.57 -4.93 -8.77
CA VAL A 102 1.92 -4.37 -7.57
C VAL A 102 0.61 -3.68 -7.93
N LEU A 103 -0.45 -4.02 -7.21
CA LEU A 103 -1.70 -3.26 -7.16
C LEU A 103 -1.81 -2.58 -5.79
N ILE A 104 -1.91 -1.26 -5.75
CA ILE A 104 -2.02 -0.50 -4.50
C ILE A 104 -3.35 0.24 -4.38
N CYS A 105 -4.09 0.01 -3.31
CA CYS A 105 -5.24 0.80 -2.92
C CYS A 105 -4.85 1.68 -1.74
N HIS A 106 -5.00 2.99 -1.89
CA HIS A 106 -4.73 3.95 -0.83
C HIS A 106 -6.03 4.60 -0.35
N PHE A 107 -6.33 4.45 0.93
CA PHE A 107 -7.52 4.97 1.58
C PHE A 107 -7.15 6.19 2.41
N SER A 108 -7.71 7.36 2.09
CA SER A 108 -7.42 8.63 2.76
C SER A 108 -8.70 9.46 2.88
N ASP A 109 -8.75 10.43 3.79
CA ASP A 109 -9.84 11.41 3.84
C ASP A 109 -9.80 12.30 2.58
N TRP A 110 -10.83 12.29 1.75
CA TRP A 110 -10.84 13.08 0.52
C TRP A 110 -10.98 14.58 0.75
N TRP A 111 -11.69 15.01 1.80
CA TRP A 111 -12.07 16.41 1.99
C TRP A 111 -10.89 17.30 2.38
N SER A 112 -9.91 16.73 3.06
CA SER A 112 -8.78 17.47 3.62
C SER A 112 -7.53 17.46 2.72
N TYR A 113 -7.56 16.78 1.56
CA TYR A 113 -6.32 16.35 0.86
C TYR A 113 -6.30 16.49 -0.67
N GLY A 114 -7.12 17.35 -1.30
CA GLY A 114 -7.17 17.50 -2.77
C GLY A 114 -5.80 17.67 -3.46
N VAL A 115 -4.93 18.55 -2.95
CA VAL A 115 -3.56 18.75 -3.50
C VAL A 115 -2.67 17.52 -3.26
N TYR A 116 -2.83 16.83 -2.14
CA TYR A 116 -2.05 15.63 -1.83
C TYR A 116 -2.47 14.43 -2.69
N ARG A 117 -3.76 14.35 -3.07
CA ARG A 117 -4.27 13.39 -4.07
C ARG A 117 -3.60 13.62 -5.41
N ASP A 118 -3.59 14.86 -5.90
CA ASP A 118 -2.99 15.18 -7.20
C ASP A 118 -1.48 14.91 -7.19
N LEU A 119 -0.80 15.22 -6.08
CA LEU A 119 0.61 14.90 -5.91
C LEU A 119 0.86 13.39 -5.77
N TRP A 120 -0.05 12.62 -5.15
CA TRP A 120 0.01 11.16 -5.12
C TRP A 120 -0.12 10.57 -6.53
N GLN A 121 -1.09 11.05 -7.32
CA GLN A 121 -1.28 10.61 -8.71
C GLN A 121 -0.07 10.95 -9.58
N TRP A 122 0.44 12.18 -9.45
CA TRP A 122 1.67 12.56 -10.12
C TRP A 122 2.83 11.65 -9.73
N THR A 123 3.03 11.40 -8.43
CA THR A 123 4.10 10.53 -7.92
C THR A 123 3.97 9.10 -8.46
N LEU A 124 2.76 8.54 -8.47
CA LEU A 124 2.50 7.22 -9.03
C LEU A 124 2.87 7.18 -10.52
N SER A 125 2.52 8.21 -11.31
CA SER A 125 2.89 8.25 -12.73
C SER A 125 4.41 8.33 -12.94
N GLN A 126 5.14 9.01 -12.05
CA GLN A 126 6.60 9.03 -12.09
C GLN A 126 7.18 7.64 -11.76
N MET A 127 6.62 6.94 -10.78
CA MET A 127 7.02 5.57 -10.42
C MET A 127 6.77 4.58 -11.56
N GLN A 128 5.62 4.69 -12.22
CA GLN A 128 5.24 3.87 -13.39
C GLN A 128 6.15 4.09 -14.58
N SER A 129 6.68 5.31 -14.73
CA SER A 129 7.57 5.68 -15.83
C SER A 129 9.05 5.48 -15.50
N ASP A 130 9.41 5.07 -14.28
CA ASP A 130 10.80 4.87 -13.89
C ASP A 130 11.35 3.56 -14.48
N PRO A 131 12.30 3.59 -15.43
CA PRO A 131 12.83 2.39 -16.07
C PRO A 131 13.67 1.52 -15.14
N LYS A 132 13.99 1.98 -13.92
CA LYS A 132 14.72 1.20 -12.91
C LYS A 132 13.81 0.30 -12.10
N CYS A 133 12.49 0.47 -12.18
CA CYS A 133 11.55 -0.40 -11.49
C CYS A 133 11.61 -1.82 -12.07
N LEU A 134 11.79 -2.81 -11.18
CA LEU A 134 11.82 -4.24 -11.53
C LEU A 134 10.43 -4.81 -11.78
N GLN A 135 9.40 -4.19 -11.21
CA GLN A 135 8.00 -4.60 -11.32
C GLN A 135 7.13 -3.38 -11.57
N HIS A 136 6.05 -3.60 -12.32
CA HIS A 136 5.05 -2.56 -12.57
C HIS A 136 4.20 -2.29 -11.32
N ILE A 137 3.71 -1.05 -11.19
CA ILE A 137 2.77 -0.66 -10.14
C ILE A 137 1.55 0.03 -10.76
N VAL A 138 0.36 -0.38 -10.35
CA VAL A 138 -0.89 0.35 -10.61
C VAL A 138 -1.50 0.69 -9.27
N GLY A 139 -2.05 1.89 -9.15
CA GLY A 139 -2.68 2.31 -7.91
C GLY A 139 -3.97 3.09 -8.12
N CYS A 140 -4.82 3.05 -7.10
CA CYS A 140 -6.03 3.86 -7.01
C CYS A 140 -6.22 4.38 -5.58
N GLN A 141 -6.81 5.58 -5.46
CA GLN A 141 -7.14 6.19 -4.18
C GLN A 141 -8.64 6.14 -3.94
N PHE A 142 -9.02 5.91 -2.69
CA PHE A 142 -10.40 5.82 -2.25
C PHE A 142 -10.59 6.69 -1.00
N ASP A 143 -11.79 7.22 -0.81
CA ASP A 143 -12.16 7.89 0.44
C ASP A 143 -12.35 6.81 1.52
N HIS A 144 -11.66 6.91 2.66
CA HIS A 144 -11.89 5.93 3.73
C HIS A 144 -13.21 6.13 4.49
N GLY A 145 -13.97 7.20 4.20
CA GLY A 145 -15.32 7.45 4.73
C GLY A 145 -15.37 7.90 6.19
N GLY A 146 -14.23 8.20 6.81
CA GLY A 146 -14.11 8.56 8.23
C GLY A 146 -14.95 7.69 9.18
N SER A 147 -15.81 8.35 9.96
CA SER A 147 -16.77 7.69 10.86
C SER A 147 -18.06 7.24 10.19
N ASN A 148 -18.28 7.58 8.91
CA ASN A 148 -19.47 7.20 8.16
C ASN A 148 -19.32 5.75 7.64
N VAL A 149 -20.06 4.84 8.27
CA VAL A 149 -20.03 3.39 7.97
C VAL A 149 -20.44 3.11 6.53
N SER A 150 -21.48 3.75 6.03
CA SER A 150 -21.98 3.51 4.67
C SER A 150 -20.98 3.97 3.61
N LEU A 151 -20.35 5.14 3.81
CA LEU A 151 -19.29 5.60 2.89
C LEU A 151 -18.06 4.71 2.94
N ARG A 152 -17.63 4.31 4.14
CA ARG A 152 -16.50 3.39 4.32
C ARG A 152 -16.76 2.05 3.60
N HIS A 153 -17.93 1.46 3.81
CA HIS A 153 -18.30 0.19 3.19
C HIS A 153 -18.30 0.30 1.66
N SER A 154 -18.95 1.34 1.13
CA SER A 154 -18.99 1.58 -0.32
C SER A 154 -17.60 1.78 -0.93
N ALA A 155 -16.69 2.46 -0.21
CA ALA A 155 -15.32 2.63 -0.67
C ALA A 155 -14.53 1.31 -0.70
N ILE A 156 -14.75 0.44 0.30
CA ILE A 156 -14.16 -0.90 0.34
C ILE A 156 -14.67 -1.73 -0.85
N GLU A 157 -15.98 -1.77 -1.09
CA GLU A 157 -16.57 -2.51 -2.23
C GLU A 157 -16.00 -2.03 -3.57
N GLN A 158 -15.93 -0.71 -3.79
CA GLN A 158 -15.35 -0.13 -5.00
C GLN A 158 -13.88 -0.52 -5.19
N ALA A 159 -13.10 -0.56 -4.11
CA ALA A 159 -11.71 -0.96 -4.16
C ALA A 159 -11.55 -2.45 -4.45
N VAL A 160 -12.37 -3.31 -3.84
CA VAL A 160 -12.41 -4.75 -4.11
C VAL A 160 -12.74 -4.99 -5.59
N GLU A 161 -13.79 -4.35 -6.10
CA GLU A 161 -14.16 -4.44 -7.51
C GLU A 161 -13.02 -4.00 -8.43
N TRP A 162 -12.38 -2.87 -8.12
CA TRP A 162 -11.23 -2.37 -8.89
C TRP A 162 -10.07 -3.37 -8.91
N LEU A 163 -9.74 -3.96 -7.76
CA LEU A 163 -8.67 -4.96 -7.64
C LEU A 163 -8.99 -6.22 -8.45
N LEU A 164 -10.20 -6.76 -8.33
CA LEU A 164 -10.62 -7.96 -9.06
C LEU A 164 -10.53 -7.75 -10.57
N ARG A 165 -11.00 -6.59 -11.07
CA ARG A 165 -10.90 -6.24 -12.49
C ARG A 165 -9.46 -6.08 -12.95
N ARG A 166 -8.57 -5.50 -12.14
CA ARG A 166 -7.16 -5.28 -12.51
C ARG A 166 -6.32 -6.54 -12.43
N ALA A 167 -6.57 -7.41 -11.46
CA ALA A 167 -5.82 -8.64 -11.26
C ALA A 167 -6.23 -9.76 -12.24
N THR A 168 -7.34 -9.63 -12.97
CA THR A 168 -7.79 -10.61 -13.99
C THR A 168 -7.40 -10.24 -15.41
N VAL A 169 -6.98 -9.00 -15.66
CA VAL A 169 -6.46 -8.58 -16.96
C VAL A 169 -4.98 -8.95 -17.03
N THR A 170 -4.70 -10.18 -17.44
CA THR A 170 -3.38 -10.55 -17.99
C THR A 170 -3.24 -9.85 -19.34
N GLU A 171 -2.44 -8.78 -19.40
CA GLU A 171 -1.91 -8.23 -20.65
C GLU A 171 -0.76 -9.10 -21.17
#